data_AF-A0A7V3RNU5-F1
#
_entry.id   AF-A0A7V3RNU5-F1
#
_cell.length_a   1.000
_cell.length_b   1.000
_cell.length_c   1.000
_cell.angle_alpha   90.00
_cell.angle_beta   90.00
_cell.angle_gamma   90.00
#
_symmetry.space_group_name_H-M   'P 1'
#
loop_
_entity.id
_entity.type
_entity.pdbx_description
1 polymer ?
#
loop_
_entity_poly.entity_id
_entity_poly.type
_entity_poly.pdbx_seq_one_letter_code
_entity_poly.pdbx_strand_id
1 'polypeptide(L)'
;MMHTLWLRRLRRWMFSHPTSPICTAQKKNRVRPRLEWLEDRTLFSANTYTVNLTTDNVPNTGQSTGQFSGDLRYCIEQADLNPGSTIQFDPSVFAASGSTTIALSQGELDISASMNIVNNVTGNPNTIIVSGTDGKGGGSRIFDVSNQSAVVSISGLTITNGNAAVFYTSVPGNQGGDIANHGTLTLTNDIVSNGLSEGGTGGFQGRGGGIFNYEGSSGATGAVLVLNNVIVENNQAVGVGGGSQGLGAGGGIWNDPNATVTVEGNSQFLNNQALGWNGLNGGGFGTDAGPGEGGAIYNAGILNL
;
A
#
# COMPACT_ATOMS: atom_id res chain seq x y z
N MET A 1 -93.63 -43.44 -35.29
CA MET A 1 -93.46 -44.85 -35.70
C MET A 1 -91.98 -45.17 -35.70
N MET A 2 -91.63 -46.35 -35.18
CA MET A 2 -90.30 -46.99 -35.10
C MET A 2 -89.35 -46.58 -33.97
N HIS A 3 -89.39 -47.43 -32.94
CA HIS A 3 -88.37 -47.74 -31.95
C HIS A 3 -87.05 -48.20 -32.57
N THR A 4 -85.91 -48.01 -31.87
CA THR A 4 -85.10 -49.08 -31.22
C THR A 4 -83.66 -48.65 -30.94
N LEU A 5 -83.03 -49.35 -29.97
CA LEU A 5 -81.59 -49.49 -29.69
C LEU A 5 -80.99 -48.64 -28.55
N TRP A 6 -81.66 -48.64 -27.40
CA TRP A 6 -81.01 -48.47 -26.09
C TRP A 6 -80.99 -49.83 -25.39
N LEU A 7 -79.83 -50.50 -25.32
CA LEU A 7 -79.54 -51.58 -24.36
C LEU A 7 -78.11 -52.09 -24.55
N ARG A 8 -77.11 -51.38 -23.98
CA ARG A 8 -75.76 -51.95 -23.75
C ARG A 8 -74.87 -51.21 -22.74
N ARG A 9 -75.45 -50.43 -21.80
CA ARG A 9 -74.65 -49.63 -20.86
C ARG A 9 -75.13 -49.63 -19.40
N LEU A 10 -75.61 -50.76 -18.89
CA LEU A 10 -76.04 -50.87 -17.48
C LEU A 10 -75.55 -52.14 -16.77
N ARG A 11 -74.26 -52.47 -16.89
CA ARG A 11 -73.66 -53.57 -16.09
C ARG A 11 -72.19 -53.39 -15.69
N ARG A 12 -71.73 -52.15 -15.50
CA ARG A 12 -70.38 -51.89 -14.95
C ARG A 12 -70.30 -50.71 -14.00
N TRP A 13 -71.41 -50.36 -13.36
CA TRP A 13 -71.48 -49.27 -12.39
C TRP A 13 -72.02 -49.74 -11.04
N MET A 14 -71.50 -50.86 -10.53
CA MET A 14 -71.80 -51.29 -9.16
C MET A 14 -70.63 -51.89 -8.37
N PHE A 15 -69.42 -52.06 -8.94
CA PHE A 15 -68.28 -52.61 -8.18
C PHE A 15 -66.91 -52.03 -8.59
N SER A 16 -66.77 -50.70 -8.59
CA SER A 16 -65.46 -50.05 -8.60
C SER A 16 -65.32 -49.19 -7.36
N HIS A 17 -64.83 -49.78 -6.29
CA HIS A 17 -64.34 -49.01 -5.15
C HIS A 17 -63.11 -48.22 -5.63
N PRO A 18 -63.08 -46.89 -5.49
CA PRO A 18 -61.82 -46.17 -5.64
C PRO A 18 -60.90 -46.59 -4.49
N THR A 19 -59.87 -47.38 -4.80
CA THR A 19 -58.74 -47.54 -3.88
C THR A 19 -58.13 -46.16 -3.68
N SER A 20 -58.26 -45.64 -2.47
CA SER A 20 -57.61 -44.38 -2.10
C SER A 20 -56.12 -44.52 -2.39
N PRO A 21 -55.50 -43.59 -3.14
CA PRO A 21 -54.04 -43.58 -3.24
C PRO A 21 -53.52 -43.40 -1.82
N ILE A 22 -52.75 -44.37 -1.33
CA ILE A 22 -51.99 -44.21 -0.10
C ILE A 22 -51.06 -43.03 -0.37
N CYS A 23 -51.43 -41.87 0.16
CA CYS A 23 -50.60 -40.69 0.16
C CYS A 23 -49.43 -41.02 1.09
N THR A 24 -48.35 -41.57 0.54
CA THR A 24 -47.09 -41.69 1.24
C THR A 24 -46.70 -40.27 1.65
N ALA A 25 -46.82 -39.99 2.95
CA ALA A 25 -46.45 -38.71 3.51
C ALA A 25 -45.03 -38.36 3.02
N GLN A 26 -44.89 -37.21 2.36
CA GLN A 26 -43.59 -36.69 1.95
C GLN A 26 -42.66 -36.74 3.16
N LYS A 27 -41.59 -37.53 3.09
CA LYS A 27 -40.51 -37.50 4.09
C LYS A 27 -40.04 -36.06 4.14
N LYS A 28 -40.37 -35.34 5.22
CA LYS A 28 -39.82 -34.03 5.49
C LYS A 28 -38.29 -34.18 5.44
N ASN A 29 -37.65 -33.55 4.46
CA ASN A 29 -36.20 -33.44 4.40
C ASN A 29 -35.77 -32.79 5.70
N ARG A 30 -35.28 -33.59 6.64
CA ARG A 30 -34.72 -33.07 7.88
C ARG A 30 -33.44 -32.38 7.49
N VAL A 31 -33.48 -31.04 7.46
CA VAL A 31 -32.27 -30.22 7.43
C VAL A 31 -31.46 -30.65 8.64
N ARG A 32 -30.39 -31.39 8.39
CA ARG A 32 -29.39 -31.73 9.40
C ARG A 32 -28.29 -30.69 9.20
N PRO A 33 -28.31 -29.55 9.91
CA PRO A 33 -27.16 -28.69 9.94
C PRO A 33 -25.98 -29.55 10.39
N ARG A 34 -25.02 -29.76 9.49
CA ARG A 34 -23.75 -30.35 9.84
C ARG A 34 -22.91 -29.18 10.32
N LEU A 35 -22.39 -29.28 11.54
CA LEU A 35 -21.29 -28.42 11.93
C LEU A 35 -20.18 -28.72 10.92
N GLU A 36 -19.89 -27.76 10.04
CA GLU A 36 -18.64 -27.77 9.31
C GLU A 36 -17.56 -27.70 10.40
N TRP A 37 -16.59 -28.61 10.37
CA TRP A 37 -15.42 -28.52 11.25
C TRP A 37 -14.68 -27.21 10.89
N LEU A 38 -15.03 -26.15 11.60
CA LEU A 38 -14.36 -24.84 11.53
C LEU A 38 -13.02 -24.87 12.27
N GLU A 39 -12.71 -25.96 12.97
CA GLU A 39 -11.57 -26.13 13.87
C GLU A 39 -10.24 -26.29 13.11
N ASP A 40 -10.29 -26.64 11.82
CA ASP A 40 -9.10 -26.72 10.94
C ASP A 40 -8.81 -25.40 10.21
N ARG A 41 -9.60 -24.33 10.42
CA ARG A 41 -9.17 -22.99 10.05
C ARG A 41 -8.15 -22.56 11.09
N THR A 42 -6.88 -22.84 10.84
CA THR A 42 -5.79 -22.04 11.40
C THR A 42 -6.01 -20.61 10.91
N LEU A 43 -6.77 -19.82 11.66
CA LEU A 43 -6.63 -18.38 11.65
C LEU A 43 -5.17 -18.14 12.00
N PHE A 44 -4.35 -17.82 11.00
CA PHE A 44 -3.06 -17.18 11.27
C PHE A 44 -3.40 -15.95 12.10
N SER A 45 -3.22 -16.05 13.42
CA SER A 45 -3.44 -14.91 14.29
C SER A 45 -2.41 -13.88 13.86
N ALA A 46 -2.87 -12.72 13.40
CA ALA A 46 -2.02 -11.56 13.22
C ALA A 46 -1.18 -11.38 14.49
N ASN A 47 0.14 -11.41 14.37
CA ASN A 47 1.02 -11.17 15.50
C ASN A 47 1.10 -9.67 15.77
N THR A 48 1.51 -9.30 16.98
CA THR A 48 1.85 -7.92 17.31
C THR A 48 3.35 -7.84 17.59
N TYR A 49 4.09 -7.11 16.77
CA TYR A 49 5.52 -6.84 16.94
C TYR A 49 5.71 -5.46 17.54
N THR A 50 6.60 -5.36 18.54
CA THR A 50 6.85 -4.11 19.26
C THR A 50 8.25 -3.59 18.96
N VAL A 51 8.31 -2.41 18.34
CA VAL A 51 9.55 -1.67 18.14
C VAL A 51 9.96 -1.05 19.47
N ASN A 52 11.09 -1.49 20.02
CA ASN A 52 11.64 -1.02 21.29
C ASN A 52 13.11 -0.59 21.18
N LEU A 53 13.63 -0.51 19.95
CA LEU A 53 14.94 0.03 19.64
C LEU A 53 14.81 1.15 18.60
N THR A 54 15.62 2.20 18.76
CA THR A 54 15.70 3.31 17.81
C THR A 54 16.81 3.12 16.77
N THR A 55 17.57 2.03 16.88
CA THR A 55 18.70 1.71 16.02
C THR A 55 18.25 1.07 14.71
N ASP A 56 19.11 1.10 13.70
CA ASP A 56 19.00 0.27 12.50
C ASP A 56 20.42 -0.21 12.17
N ASN A 57 20.94 -1.15 12.97
CA ASN A 57 22.38 -1.46 12.99
C ASN A 57 22.71 -2.84 12.43
N VAL A 58 21.68 -3.62 12.08
CA VAL A 58 21.85 -5.00 11.59
C VAL A 58 21.27 -5.08 10.17
N PRO A 59 22.12 -5.23 9.15
CA PRO A 59 21.68 -5.26 7.76
C PRO A 59 20.77 -6.47 7.49
N ASN A 60 19.76 -6.26 6.65
CA ASN A 60 18.82 -7.27 6.13
C ASN A 60 18.00 -8.07 7.15
N THR A 61 18.33 -8.04 8.45
CA THR A 61 17.59 -8.78 9.48
C THR A 61 17.00 -7.93 10.61
N GLY A 62 17.53 -6.71 10.79
CA GLY A 62 17.29 -5.91 11.98
C GLY A 62 17.80 -6.55 13.28
N GLN A 63 17.71 -5.80 14.36
CA GLN A 63 18.12 -6.20 15.71
C GLN A 63 16.91 -6.69 16.52
N SER A 64 16.92 -7.97 16.90
CA SER A 64 15.92 -8.53 17.83
C SER A 64 16.29 -8.28 19.29
N THR A 65 15.30 -7.99 20.13
CA THR A 65 15.38 -8.06 21.60
C THR A 65 14.52 -9.18 22.18
N GLY A 66 13.83 -9.94 21.31
CA GLY A 66 12.88 -10.99 21.68
C GLY A 66 12.02 -11.41 20.48
N GLN A 67 11.25 -12.50 20.64
CA GLN A 67 10.47 -13.10 19.56
C GLN A 67 9.49 -12.12 18.87
N PHE A 68 8.96 -11.15 19.61
CA PHE A 68 7.98 -10.18 19.12
C PHE A 68 8.46 -8.73 19.31
N SER A 69 9.78 -8.51 19.40
CA SER A 69 10.33 -7.19 19.70
C SER A 69 11.74 -6.97 19.15
N GLY A 70 12.02 -5.76 18.69
CA GLY A 70 13.33 -5.37 18.19
C GLY A 70 13.34 -3.95 17.64
N ASP A 71 14.23 -3.67 16.70
CA ASP A 71 14.15 -2.47 15.86
C ASP A 71 13.04 -2.59 14.80
N LEU A 72 12.80 -1.49 14.08
CA LEU A 72 11.75 -1.41 13.07
C LEU A 72 11.98 -2.40 11.92
N ARG A 73 13.24 -2.55 11.47
CA ARG A 73 13.61 -3.48 10.40
C ARG A 73 13.27 -4.92 10.79
N TYR A 74 13.68 -5.34 11.99
CA TYR A 74 13.35 -6.65 12.51
C TYR A 74 11.83 -6.87 12.56
N CYS A 75 11.08 -5.89 13.07
CA CYS A 75 9.63 -6.01 13.19
C CYS A 75 8.93 -6.13 11.83
N ILE A 76 9.40 -5.42 10.80
CA ILE A 76 8.89 -5.50 9.43
C ILE A 76 9.14 -6.88 8.84
N GLU A 77 10.35 -7.41 8.95
CA GLU A 77 10.66 -8.74 8.42
C GLU A 77 9.87 -9.85 9.11
N GLN A 78 9.66 -9.76 10.43
CA GLN A 78 8.82 -10.73 11.11
C GLN A 78 7.34 -10.61 10.70
N ALA A 79 6.86 -9.39 10.44
CA ALA A 79 5.52 -9.15 9.94
C ALA A 79 5.35 -9.64 8.48
N ASP A 80 6.39 -9.57 7.66
CA ASP A 80 6.42 -10.15 6.31
C ASP A 80 6.28 -11.67 6.33
N LEU A 81 6.94 -12.33 7.29
CA LEU A 81 6.79 -13.77 7.53
C LEU A 81 5.41 -14.15 8.10
N ASN A 82 4.66 -13.17 8.63
CA ASN A 82 3.36 -13.38 9.27
C ASN A 82 2.34 -12.34 8.76
N PRO A 83 1.88 -12.44 7.50
CA PRO A 83 1.04 -11.43 6.87
C PRO A 83 -0.23 -11.13 7.67
N GLY A 84 -0.59 -9.85 7.73
CA GLY A 84 -1.70 -9.32 8.53
C GLY A 84 -1.29 -8.86 9.93
N SER A 85 -0.02 -9.02 10.31
CA SER A 85 0.51 -8.60 11.61
C SER A 85 0.46 -7.08 11.82
N THR A 86 0.53 -6.66 13.08
CA THR A 86 0.60 -5.25 13.48
C THR A 86 1.93 -4.96 14.12
N ILE A 87 2.55 -3.85 13.73
CA ILE A 87 3.76 -3.27 14.30
C ILE A 87 3.34 -2.06 15.13
N GLN A 88 3.78 -2.02 16.38
CA GLN A 88 3.53 -0.94 17.32
C GLN A 88 4.84 -0.50 17.98
N PHE A 89 4.85 0.65 18.63
CA PHE A 89 6.03 1.21 19.27
C PHE A 89 5.91 1.15 20.79
N ASP A 90 7.02 0.82 21.46
CA ASP A 90 7.07 0.79 22.92
C ASP A 90 6.97 2.22 23.48
N PRO A 91 5.89 2.59 24.21
CA PRO A 91 5.73 3.95 24.72
C PRO A 91 6.80 4.36 25.75
N SER A 92 7.53 3.40 26.32
CA SER A 92 8.65 3.69 27.22
C SER A 92 9.92 4.16 26.47
N VAL A 93 10.04 3.80 25.18
CA VAL A 93 11.15 4.19 24.30
C VAL A 93 10.75 5.39 23.44
N PHE A 94 9.53 5.36 22.91
CA PHE A 94 8.94 6.39 22.06
C PHE A 94 7.98 7.22 22.91
N ALA A 95 8.51 8.09 23.77
CA ALA A 95 7.71 8.82 24.74
C ALA A 95 6.88 9.95 24.09
N ALA A 96 5.66 10.16 24.61
CA ALA A 96 4.70 11.16 24.13
C ALA A 96 5.20 12.62 24.16
N SER A 97 6.17 12.94 25.03
CA SER A 97 6.62 14.30 25.30
C SER A 97 7.69 14.82 24.34
N GLY A 98 8.12 14.03 23.37
CA GLY A 98 9.16 14.41 22.42
C GLY A 98 9.08 13.63 21.11
N SER A 99 9.92 14.01 20.16
CA SER A 99 10.10 13.26 18.92
C SER A 99 11.30 12.30 19.05
N THR A 100 11.13 11.07 18.61
CA THR A 100 12.20 10.06 18.56
C THR A 100 12.44 9.67 17.11
N THR A 101 13.70 9.71 16.67
CA THR A 101 14.10 9.36 15.30
C THR A 101 14.69 7.96 15.24
N ILE A 102 14.17 7.15 14.33
CA ILE A 102 14.78 5.93 13.81
C ILE A 102 15.50 6.33 12.51
N ALA A 103 16.83 6.40 12.56
CA ALA A 103 17.64 6.75 11.40
C ALA A 103 18.05 5.47 10.67
N LEU A 104 17.60 5.31 9.42
CA LEU A 104 17.86 4.13 8.60
C LEU A 104 19.29 4.15 8.08
N SER A 105 20.12 3.22 8.55
CA SER A 105 21.52 3.10 8.15
C SER A 105 21.82 1.87 7.32
N GLN A 106 20.84 0.96 7.17
CA GLN A 106 20.98 -0.29 6.41
C GLN A 106 20.16 -0.31 5.11
N GLY A 107 19.76 0.86 4.62
CA GLY A 107 18.93 0.99 3.44
C GLY A 107 17.44 1.00 3.76
N GLU A 108 16.61 0.76 2.74
CA GLU A 108 15.17 0.91 2.83
C GLU A 108 14.53 -0.24 3.60
N LEU A 109 13.32 -0.01 4.08
CA LEU A 109 12.48 -1.03 4.71
C LEU A 109 11.58 -1.63 3.63
N ASP A 110 11.96 -2.79 3.11
CA ASP A 110 11.13 -3.58 2.19
C ASP A 110 9.93 -4.18 2.96
N ILE A 111 8.73 -3.97 2.42
CA ILE A 111 7.46 -4.47 2.93
C ILE A 111 6.86 -5.36 1.84
N SER A 112 7.04 -6.67 2.00
CA SER A 112 6.64 -7.66 1.00
C SER A 112 5.28 -8.32 1.29
N ALA A 113 4.70 -8.09 2.48
CA ALA A 113 3.38 -8.59 2.85
C ALA A 113 2.49 -7.55 3.54
N SER A 114 1.20 -7.89 3.63
CA SER A 114 0.21 -7.04 4.30
C SER A 114 0.53 -6.87 5.78
N MET A 115 0.48 -5.64 6.29
CA MET A 115 0.70 -5.35 7.71
C MET A 115 0.12 -3.98 8.10
N ASN A 116 0.05 -3.72 9.40
CA ASN A 116 -0.29 -2.41 9.94
C ASN A 116 0.89 -1.87 10.75
N ILE A 117 1.31 -0.63 10.51
CA ILE A 117 2.33 0.06 11.30
C ILE A 117 1.62 1.22 12.01
N VAL A 118 1.55 1.17 13.33
CA VAL A 118 0.72 2.08 14.11
C VAL A 118 1.55 2.77 15.17
N ASN A 119 1.60 4.09 15.13
CA ASN A 119 1.98 4.88 16.28
C ASN A 119 0.88 4.79 17.36
N ASN A 120 1.07 3.86 18.29
CA ASN A 120 0.21 3.64 19.46
C ASN A 120 0.60 4.52 20.66
N VAL A 121 1.57 5.43 20.52
CA VAL A 121 1.98 6.33 21.58
C VAL A 121 0.91 7.42 21.73
N THR A 122 0.36 7.54 22.93
CA THR A 122 -0.66 8.54 23.24
C THR A 122 -0.07 9.95 23.21
N GLY A 123 -0.72 10.91 22.54
CA GLY A 123 -0.29 12.31 22.57
C GLY A 123 -0.25 12.94 21.19
N ASN A 124 0.84 13.64 20.88
CA ASN A 124 1.03 14.25 19.58
C ASN A 124 1.21 13.15 18.51
N PRO A 125 0.39 13.10 17.45
CA PRO A 125 0.72 12.26 16.29
C PRO A 125 2.08 12.70 15.73
N ASN A 126 2.77 11.81 15.01
CA ASN A 126 4.03 12.14 14.32
C ASN A 126 5.25 12.37 15.24
N THR A 127 5.18 11.93 16.50
CA THR A 127 6.33 11.86 17.44
C THR A 127 7.39 10.86 17.00
N ILE A 128 7.01 9.86 16.22
CA ILE A 128 7.93 8.83 15.73
C ILE A 128 8.36 9.23 14.33
N ILE A 129 9.65 9.48 14.17
CA ILE A 129 10.26 9.90 12.92
C ILE A 129 11.05 8.71 12.36
N VAL A 130 10.70 8.24 11.17
CA VAL A 130 11.52 7.31 10.40
C VAL A 130 12.23 8.11 9.32
N SER A 131 13.56 8.20 9.43
CA SER A 131 14.36 9.11 8.62
C SER A 131 15.47 8.37 7.86
N GLY A 132 15.70 8.77 6.61
CA GLY A 132 16.93 8.46 5.91
C GLY A 132 18.13 9.19 6.54
N THR A 133 19.35 8.79 6.19
CA THR A 133 20.57 9.24 6.89
C THR A 133 21.09 10.62 6.51
N ASP A 134 20.72 11.22 5.36
CA ASP A 134 21.14 12.61 5.09
C ASP A 134 20.30 13.45 4.10
N GLY A 135 19.27 12.91 3.44
CA GLY A 135 18.46 13.66 2.45
C GLY A 135 19.27 14.39 1.36
N LYS A 136 20.57 14.10 1.22
CA LYS A 136 21.55 14.84 0.41
C LYS A 136 22.69 13.93 -0.07
N GLY A 137 22.32 12.78 -0.62
CA GLY A 137 23.31 11.88 -1.22
C GLY A 137 23.90 10.84 -0.27
N GLY A 138 23.06 10.24 0.57
CA GLY A 138 23.42 9.08 1.37
C GLY A 138 22.18 8.57 2.09
N GLY A 139 21.37 7.78 1.39
CA GLY A 139 20.21 7.11 1.96
C GLY A 139 19.37 6.53 0.84
N SER A 140 18.75 5.40 1.11
CA SER A 140 17.71 4.78 0.28
C SER A 140 16.39 5.52 0.45
N ARG A 141 15.32 4.99 -0.16
CA ARG A 141 13.95 5.27 0.28
C ARG A 141 13.75 4.85 1.74
N ILE A 142 12.66 5.28 2.34
CA ILE A 142 12.28 4.84 3.69
C ILE A 142 11.53 3.52 3.62
N PHE A 143 10.45 3.46 2.83
CA PHE A 143 9.63 2.29 2.66
C PHE A 143 9.52 1.89 1.18
N ASP A 144 9.65 0.58 0.91
CA ASP A 144 9.28 -0.01 -0.38
C ASP A 144 8.18 -1.05 -0.15
N VAL A 145 6.95 -0.72 -0.51
CA VAL A 145 5.86 -1.71 -0.57
C VAL A 145 6.00 -2.45 -1.90
N SER A 146 6.82 -3.49 -1.90
CA SER A 146 7.31 -4.15 -3.12
C SER A 146 6.30 -5.12 -3.76
N ASN A 147 5.36 -5.63 -2.97
CA ASN A 147 4.37 -6.61 -3.44
C ASN A 147 3.05 -5.94 -3.84
N GLN A 148 2.65 -6.11 -5.09
CA GLN A 148 1.39 -5.57 -5.64
C GLN A 148 0.12 -6.05 -4.92
N SER A 149 0.18 -7.21 -4.24
CA SER A 149 -0.94 -7.75 -3.46
C SER A 149 -0.91 -7.38 -1.98
N ALA A 150 0.14 -6.70 -1.50
CA ALA A 150 0.23 -6.27 -0.11
C ALA A 150 -0.78 -5.16 0.18
N VAL A 151 -1.42 -5.26 1.35
CA VAL A 151 -2.29 -4.21 1.91
C VAL A 151 -1.63 -3.71 3.17
N VAL A 152 -1.09 -2.50 3.11
CA VAL A 152 -0.29 -1.88 4.16
C VAL A 152 -1.03 -0.65 4.68
N SER A 153 -1.16 -0.55 6.00
CA SER A 153 -1.57 0.70 6.64
C SER A 153 -0.45 1.24 7.51
N ILE A 154 -0.21 2.54 7.42
CA ILE A 154 0.73 3.27 8.28
C ILE A 154 -0.06 4.40 8.93
N SER A 155 0.21 4.68 10.20
CA SER A 155 -0.47 5.77 10.89
C SER A 155 0.37 6.45 11.97
N GLY A 156 0.27 7.79 11.97
CA GLY A 156 0.87 8.68 12.96
C GLY A 156 2.40 8.74 12.95
N LEU A 157 3.04 8.49 11.80
CA LEU A 157 4.49 8.59 11.61
C LEU A 157 4.88 9.88 10.86
N THR A 158 6.05 10.41 11.19
CA THR A 158 6.81 11.27 10.27
C THR A 158 7.76 10.39 9.45
N ILE A 159 7.63 10.41 8.14
CA ILE A 159 8.44 9.67 7.17
C ILE A 159 9.23 10.73 6.40
N THR A 160 10.56 10.70 6.46
CA THR A 160 11.33 11.85 5.95
C THR A 160 12.74 11.54 5.48
N ASN A 161 13.30 12.44 4.68
CA ASN A 161 14.69 12.43 4.22
C ASN A 161 15.09 11.15 3.47
N GLY A 162 14.12 10.46 2.87
CA GLY A 162 14.39 9.37 1.95
C GLY A 162 14.97 9.91 0.64
N ASN A 163 15.74 9.06 -0.03
CA ASN A 163 16.44 9.44 -1.25
C ASN A 163 16.46 8.29 -2.26
N ALA A 164 15.92 8.58 -3.44
CA ALA A 164 15.85 7.69 -4.59
C ALA A 164 16.75 8.16 -5.76
N ALA A 165 17.84 8.87 -5.46
CA ALA A 165 18.82 9.32 -6.46
C ALA A 165 19.71 8.17 -6.94
N VAL A 166 19.87 8.08 -8.26
CA VAL A 166 20.50 6.94 -8.99
C VAL A 166 22.02 6.79 -8.73
N PHE A 167 22.68 7.72 -8.04
CA PHE A 167 24.13 7.65 -7.80
C PHE A 167 24.57 6.54 -6.83
N TYR A 168 23.64 5.89 -6.14
CA TYR A 168 23.91 4.74 -5.25
C TYR A 168 23.53 3.43 -5.93
N THR A 169 24.43 2.90 -6.75
CA THR A 169 24.22 1.69 -7.58
C THR A 169 24.07 0.37 -6.80
N SER A 170 23.92 0.42 -5.47
CA SER A 170 23.80 -0.75 -4.60
C SER A 170 22.41 -0.92 -3.97
N VAL A 171 21.46 -0.01 -4.21
CA VAL A 171 20.10 -0.11 -3.66
C VAL A 171 19.07 0.03 -4.80
N PRO A 172 18.05 -0.83 -4.89
CA PRO A 172 16.90 -0.63 -5.75
C PRO A 172 16.16 0.67 -5.40
N GLY A 173 15.66 1.38 -6.42
CA GLY A 173 14.77 2.53 -6.24
C GLY A 173 15.28 3.83 -6.86
N ASN A 174 14.77 4.17 -8.04
CA ASN A 174 15.09 5.44 -8.72
C ASN A 174 13.95 6.47 -8.60
N GLN A 175 12.89 6.16 -7.84
CA GLN A 175 11.62 6.89 -7.78
C GLN A 175 10.98 6.71 -6.39
N GLY A 176 10.24 7.72 -5.92
CA GLY A 176 9.56 7.66 -4.62
C GLY A 176 10.54 7.93 -3.48
N GLY A 177 11.00 9.18 -3.34
CA GLY A 177 12.12 9.52 -2.45
C GLY A 177 11.95 9.00 -1.03
N ASP A 178 10.77 9.17 -0.43
CA ASP A 178 10.46 8.55 0.87
C ASP A 178 9.82 7.16 0.70
N ILE A 179 8.84 7.03 -0.22
CA ILE A 179 8.01 5.83 -0.34
C ILE A 179 7.87 5.40 -1.80
N ALA A 180 8.14 4.12 -2.05
CA ALA A 180 7.69 3.42 -3.25
C ALA A 180 6.50 2.51 -2.91
N ASN A 181 5.41 2.63 -3.66
CA ASN A 181 4.21 1.82 -3.46
C ASN A 181 3.84 1.04 -4.72
N HIS A 182 4.01 -0.29 -4.68
CA HIS A 182 3.50 -1.20 -5.70
C HIS A 182 2.15 -1.81 -5.31
N GLY A 183 1.78 -1.82 -4.03
CA GLY A 183 0.58 -2.46 -3.48
C GLY A 183 -0.57 -1.50 -3.18
N THR A 184 -1.31 -1.80 -2.11
CA THR A 184 -2.31 -0.90 -1.51
C THR A 184 -1.74 -0.31 -0.23
N LEU A 185 -1.47 1.00 -0.23
CA LEU A 185 -0.94 1.74 0.91
C LEU A 185 -1.99 2.74 1.41
N THR A 186 -2.30 2.67 2.70
CA THR A 186 -3.10 3.69 3.39
C THR A 186 -2.22 4.42 4.39
N LEU A 187 -2.14 5.74 4.27
CA LEU A 187 -1.49 6.63 5.24
C LEU A 187 -2.58 7.38 6.00
N THR A 188 -2.48 7.43 7.33
CA THR A 188 -3.45 8.10 8.20
C THR A 188 -2.76 8.92 9.29
N ASN A 189 -3.01 10.23 9.28
CA ASN A 189 -2.38 11.19 10.19
C ASN A 189 -0.84 11.23 10.10
N ASP A 190 -0.26 10.82 8.97
CA ASP A 190 1.19 10.81 8.75
C ASP A 190 1.70 12.13 8.15
N ILE A 191 3.02 12.33 8.21
CA ILE A 191 3.76 13.36 7.47
C ILE A 191 4.76 12.67 6.55
N VAL A 192 4.76 12.99 5.26
CA VAL A 192 5.77 12.55 4.28
C VAL A 192 6.53 13.77 3.79
N SER A 193 7.83 13.85 4.08
CA SER A 193 8.55 15.11 3.88
C SER A 193 10.03 15.01 3.55
N ASN A 194 10.54 16.00 2.82
CA ASN A 194 11.96 16.10 2.46
C ASN A 194 12.48 14.87 1.67
N GLY A 195 11.59 14.10 1.04
CA GLY A 195 11.97 13.06 0.11
C GLY A 195 12.58 13.66 -1.16
N LEU A 196 13.62 13.01 -1.66
CA LEU A 196 14.31 13.38 -2.89
C LEU A 196 14.25 12.23 -3.90
N SER A 197 13.75 12.49 -5.11
CA SER A 197 13.93 11.62 -6.27
C SER A 197 14.66 12.38 -7.36
N GLU A 198 15.89 11.98 -7.68
CA GLU A 198 16.70 12.58 -8.73
C GLU A 198 16.94 11.56 -9.85
N GLY A 199 16.62 11.95 -11.09
CA GLY A 199 16.87 11.12 -12.26
C GLY A 199 18.36 10.87 -12.52
N GLY A 200 18.67 9.77 -13.20
CA GLY A 200 20.05 9.39 -13.55
C GLY A 200 20.34 9.52 -15.05
N THR A 201 21.59 9.80 -15.43
CA THR A 201 21.99 9.90 -16.83
C THR A 201 21.84 8.52 -17.49
N GLY A 202 20.96 8.42 -18.50
CA GLY A 202 20.62 7.12 -19.12
C GLY A 202 19.79 6.19 -18.23
N GLY A 203 19.28 6.69 -17.10
CA GLY A 203 18.42 5.98 -16.17
C GLY A 203 16.98 6.52 -16.17
N PHE A 204 16.23 6.16 -15.14
CA PHE A 204 14.88 6.66 -14.92
C PHE A 204 14.88 8.16 -14.57
N GLN A 205 13.73 8.80 -14.81
CA GLN A 205 13.46 10.20 -14.49
C GLN A 205 13.19 10.39 -12.99
N GLY A 206 13.44 11.59 -12.45
CA GLY A 206 13.12 11.91 -11.06
C GLY A 206 11.62 12.04 -10.91
N ARG A 207 10.99 11.06 -10.25
CA ARG A 207 9.53 10.97 -10.12
C ARG A 207 9.14 10.62 -8.70
N GLY A 208 8.13 11.33 -8.18
CA GLY A 208 7.62 11.10 -6.84
C GLY A 208 8.67 11.50 -5.82
N GLY A 209 8.88 12.79 -5.61
CA GLY A 209 9.89 13.25 -4.64
C GLY A 209 9.62 12.69 -3.25
N GLY A 210 8.36 12.67 -2.82
CA GLY A 210 7.94 11.97 -1.60
C GLY A 210 7.51 10.55 -1.90
N ILE A 211 6.45 10.39 -2.71
CA ILE A 211 5.80 9.11 -2.96
C ILE A 211 5.73 8.81 -4.45
N PHE A 212 6.09 7.59 -4.83
CA PHE A 212 5.81 7.05 -6.16
C PHE A 212 4.82 5.90 -6.07
N ASN A 213 3.69 6.04 -6.75
CA ASN A 213 2.59 5.07 -6.78
C ASN A 213 2.56 4.38 -8.15
N TYR A 214 2.99 3.11 -8.20
CA TYR A 214 3.33 2.39 -9.44
C TYR A 214 2.12 1.97 -10.29
N GLU A 215 2.33 1.89 -11.61
CA GLU A 215 1.32 1.45 -12.59
C GLU A 215 0.87 -0.02 -12.48
N GLY A 216 1.56 -0.82 -11.66
CA GLY A 216 1.36 -2.27 -11.59
C GLY A 216 1.98 -3.02 -12.76
N SER A 217 1.85 -4.35 -12.78
CA SER A 217 2.33 -5.17 -13.91
C SER A 217 1.48 -4.93 -15.17
N SER A 218 2.07 -5.01 -16.38
CA SER A 218 1.41 -4.72 -17.66
C SER A 218 -0.01 -5.28 -17.79
N GLY A 219 -1.02 -4.40 -17.71
CA GLY A 219 -2.44 -4.73 -17.85
C GLY A 219 -3.17 -5.13 -16.55
N ALA A 220 -2.50 -5.08 -15.40
CA ALA A 220 -3.11 -5.22 -14.08
C ALA A 220 -3.50 -3.85 -13.50
N THR A 221 -4.35 -3.86 -12.47
CA THR A 221 -4.65 -2.67 -11.67
C THR A 221 -3.36 -2.19 -11.00
N GLY A 222 -3.05 -0.90 -11.14
CA GLY A 222 -1.88 -0.30 -10.49
C GLY A 222 -2.03 -0.19 -8.98
N ALA A 223 -1.00 0.36 -8.36
CA ALA A 223 -0.95 0.58 -6.93
C ALA A 223 -2.06 1.55 -6.47
N VAL A 224 -2.52 1.36 -5.24
CA VAL A 224 -3.54 2.21 -4.61
C VAL A 224 -2.90 2.93 -3.43
N LEU A 225 -2.99 4.25 -3.44
CA LEU A 225 -2.55 5.11 -2.35
C LEU A 225 -3.76 5.87 -1.78
N VAL A 226 -4.01 5.70 -0.49
CA VAL A 226 -5.05 6.43 0.24
C VAL A 226 -4.38 7.34 1.27
N LEU A 227 -4.71 8.63 1.23
CA LEU A 227 -4.18 9.64 2.14
C LEU A 227 -5.32 10.20 2.99
N ASN A 228 -5.31 9.96 4.29
CA ASN A 228 -6.31 10.49 5.21
C ASN A 228 -5.67 11.35 6.29
N ASN A 229 -5.91 12.66 6.25
CA ASN A 229 -5.24 13.65 7.12
C ASN A 229 -3.70 13.59 7.03
N VAL A 230 -3.16 13.42 5.83
CA VAL A 230 -1.72 13.33 5.60
C VAL A 230 -1.15 14.66 5.13
N ILE A 231 0.01 15.04 5.64
CA ILE A 231 0.77 16.17 5.11
C ILE A 231 1.89 15.63 4.22
N VAL A 232 1.91 16.02 2.95
CA VAL A 232 3.01 15.75 2.01
C VAL A 232 3.73 17.06 1.76
N GLU A 233 4.97 17.22 2.26
CA GLU A 233 5.64 18.52 2.21
C GLU A 233 7.14 18.53 1.90
N ASN A 234 7.61 19.62 1.28
CA ASN A 234 9.02 19.88 1.02
C ASN A 234 9.74 18.76 0.23
N ASN A 235 8.99 17.94 -0.49
CA ASN A 235 9.54 16.87 -1.30
C ASN A 235 9.98 17.38 -2.67
N GLN A 236 10.98 16.74 -3.26
CA GLN A 236 11.61 17.21 -4.49
C GLN A 236 11.80 16.08 -5.51
N ALA A 237 11.23 16.28 -6.70
CA ALA A 237 11.51 15.47 -7.87
C ALA A 237 12.40 16.27 -8.84
N VAL A 238 13.57 15.76 -9.18
CA VAL A 238 14.61 16.46 -9.96
C VAL A 238 14.93 15.67 -11.22
N GLY A 239 14.79 16.34 -12.37
CA GLY A 239 15.22 15.81 -13.64
C GLY A 239 16.73 15.80 -13.81
N VAL A 240 17.25 14.82 -14.54
CA VAL A 240 18.70 14.69 -14.78
C VAL A 240 19.24 15.67 -15.82
N GLY A 241 20.50 16.07 -15.66
CA GLY A 241 21.21 16.86 -16.66
C GLY A 241 21.74 16.09 -17.85
N GLY A 242 21.67 16.71 -19.04
CA GLY A 242 22.34 16.21 -20.24
C GLY A 242 21.47 15.87 -21.46
N GLY A 243 20.20 16.29 -21.53
CA GLY A 243 19.38 16.14 -22.75
C GLY A 243 17.88 16.24 -22.52
N SER A 244 17.09 16.01 -23.58
CA SER A 244 15.61 16.11 -23.65
C SER A 244 14.82 15.18 -22.71
N GLN A 245 15.49 14.49 -21.77
CA GLN A 245 14.92 13.51 -20.86
C GLN A 245 14.95 13.92 -19.37
N GLY A 246 15.39 15.13 -19.04
CA GLY A 246 15.48 15.64 -17.67
C GLY A 246 14.14 15.99 -17.01
N LEU A 247 13.16 15.08 -17.02
CA LEU A 247 11.88 15.26 -16.33
C LEU A 247 12.07 15.13 -14.81
N GLY A 248 11.64 16.16 -14.07
CA GLY A 248 11.38 16.08 -12.64
C GLY A 248 9.90 16.23 -12.42
N ALA A 249 9.22 15.26 -11.81
CA ALA A 249 7.78 15.31 -11.73
C ALA A 249 7.14 14.61 -10.54
N GLY A 250 5.98 15.11 -10.12
CA GLY A 250 5.33 14.65 -8.90
C GLY A 250 6.22 14.96 -7.70
N GLY A 251 6.48 16.24 -7.45
CA GLY A 251 7.38 16.67 -6.37
C GLY A 251 6.98 16.06 -5.04
N GLY A 252 5.69 16.08 -4.71
CA GLY A 252 5.11 15.31 -3.61
C GLY A 252 4.83 13.89 -4.05
N ILE A 253 3.91 13.71 -4.99
CA ILE A 253 3.43 12.40 -5.44
C ILE A 253 3.48 12.29 -6.96
N TRP A 254 4.02 11.17 -7.44
CA TRP A 254 3.78 10.72 -8.80
C TRP A 254 2.81 9.53 -8.79
N ASN A 255 1.67 9.70 -9.43
CA ASN A 255 0.69 8.63 -9.66
C ASN A 255 0.77 8.16 -11.11
N ASP A 256 1.31 6.96 -11.32
CA ASP A 256 1.54 6.39 -12.64
C ASP A 256 0.22 5.99 -13.34
N PRO A 257 0.24 5.66 -14.65
CA PRO A 257 -0.93 5.13 -15.35
C PRO A 257 -1.51 3.91 -14.62
N ASN A 258 -2.83 3.72 -14.64
CA ASN A 258 -3.53 2.61 -13.95
C ASN A 258 -3.42 2.58 -12.41
N ALA A 259 -2.61 3.45 -11.80
CA ALA A 259 -2.52 3.61 -10.36
C ALA A 259 -3.61 4.56 -9.84
N THR A 260 -3.99 4.43 -8.58
CA THR A 260 -5.04 5.25 -7.95
C THR A 260 -4.50 5.99 -6.74
N VAL A 261 -4.72 7.29 -6.69
CA VAL A 261 -4.55 8.11 -5.48
C VAL A 261 -5.94 8.59 -5.03
N THR A 262 -6.22 8.41 -3.74
CA THR A 262 -7.40 8.95 -3.08
C THR A 262 -6.94 9.86 -1.95
N VAL A 263 -7.34 11.13 -2.00
CA VAL A 263 -7.03 12.14 -0.99
C VAL A 263 -8.29 12.41 -0.17
N GLU A 264 -8.19 12.25 1.15
CA GLU A 264 -9.30 12.37 2.08
C GLU A 264 -8.92 13.22 3.30
N GLY A 265 -9.95 13.61 4.06
CA GLY A 265 -9.81 14.36 5.31
C GLY A 265 -9.17 15.74 5.09
N ASN A 266 -8.29 16.13 6.01
CA ASN A 266 -7.58 17.40 5.98
C ASN A 266 -6.17 17.25 5.38
N SER A 267 -6.00 16.38 4.38
CA SER A 267 -4.69 16.17 3.76
C SER A 267 -4.17 17.44 3.06
N GLN A 268 -2.86 17.69 3.16
CA GLN A 268 -2.22 18.91 2.66
C GLN A 268 -0.99 18.59 1.81
N PHE A 269 -0.74 19.42 0.79
CA PHE A 269 0.43 19.34 -0.07
C PHE A 269 1.17 20.68 -0.05
N LEU A 270 2.31 20.74 0.63
CA LEU A 270 2.98 22.00 0.94
C LEU A 270 4.40 22.03 0.35
N ASN A 271 4.76 23.10 -0.35
CA ASN A 271 6.15 23.37 -0.77
C ASN A 271 6.85 22.26 -1.55
N ASN A 272 6.12 21.31 -2.14
CA ASN A 272 6.69 20.26 -2.95
C ASN A 272 7.14 20.81 -4.33
N GLN A 273 8.25 20.31 -4.85
CA GLN A 273 8.89 20.85 -6.04
C GLN A 273 9.14 19.77 -7.10
N ALA A 274 8.71 20.06 -8.32
CA ALA A 274 9.07 19.31 -9.51
C ALA A 274 10.01 20.20 -10.34
N LEU A 275 11.30 19.84 -10.35
CA LEU A 275 12.34 20.59 -11.03
C LEU A 275 12.80 19.83 -12.26
N GLY A 276 12.44 20.35 -13.43
CA GLY A 276 13.08 19.93 -14.67
C GLY A 276 14.55 20.34 -14.73
N TRP A 277 15.32 19.73 -15.63
CA TRP A 277 16.71 20.15 -15.82
C TRP A 277 16.80 21.47 -16.59
N ASN A 278 17.44 22.47 -15.99
CA ASN A 278 17.82 23.70 -16.67
C ASN A 278 19.27 23.59 -17.14
N GLY A 279 19.48 23.58 -18.46
CA GLY A 279 20.81 23.45 -19.02
C GLY A 279 21.76 24.58 -18.65
N LEU A 280 23.04 24.23 -18.47
CA LEU A 280 24.13 25.20 -18.36
C LEU A 280 24.40 25.81 -19.74
N ASN A 281 23.57 26.77 -20.19
CA ASN A 281 23.88 27.90 -21.08
C ASN A 281 22.65 28.29 -21.92
N GLY A 282 22.10 29.48 -21.64
CA GLY A 282 21.20 30.21 -22.55
C GLY A 282 21.90 30.76 -23.80
N GLY A 283 22.90 30.06 -24.35
CA GLY A 283 23.75 30.56 -25.43
C GLY A 283 24.38 29.43 -26.24
N GLY A 284 23.72 29.06 -27.34
CA GLY A 284 24.30 28.26 -28.42
C GLY A 284 23.98 26.77 -28.35
N PHE A 285 22.98 26.36 -29.13
CA PHE A 285 22.52 24.97 -29.35
C PHE A 285 21.88 24.32 -28.13
N GLY A 286 20.72 24.84 -27.73
CA GLY A 286 19.91 24.31 -26.63
C GLY A 286 19.49 22.87 -26.90
N THR A 287 19.99 21.94 -26.09
CA THR A 287 19.25 20.71 -25.82
C THR A 287 18.02 21.09 -25.00
N ASP A 288 16.84 20.60 -25.38
CA ASP A 288 15.61 20.93 -24.69
C ASP A 288 15.74 20.62 -23.19
N ALA A 289 15.53 21.65 -22.36
CA ALA A 289 15.39 21.49 -20.92
C ALA A 289 14.26 20.50 -20.63
N GLY A 290 14.52 19.47 -19.82
CA GLY A 290 13.45 18.56 -19.41
C GLY A 290 12.45 19.30 -18.51
N PRO A 291 11.15 18.99 -18.57
CA PRO A 291 10.14 19.76 -17.85
C PRO A 291 10.10 19.44 -16.35
N GLY A 292 9.58 20.39 -15.56
CA GLY A 292 9.15 20.18 -14.18
C GLY A 292 7.63 20.07 -14.14
N GLU A 293 7.08 18.93 -13.73
CA GLU A 293 5.62 18.68 -13.83
C GLU A 293 5.00 18.27 -12.50
N GLY A 294 3.91 18.93 -12.08
CA GLY A 294 3.15 18.55 -10.89
C GLY A 294 3.97 18.66 -9.59
N GLY A 295 4.19 19.88 -9.10
CA GLY A 295 4.93 20.11 -7.85
C GLY A 295 4.32 19.36 -6.66
N ALA A 296 3.01 19.44 -6.46
CA ALA A 296 2.30 18.66 -5.45
C ALA A 296 2.06 17.22 -5.90
N ILE A 297 1.22 17.03 -6.92
CA ILE A 297 0.88 15.74 -7.50
C ILE A 297 1.04 15.83 -9.01
N TYR A 298 1.74 14.87 -9.59
CA TYR A 298 1.61 14.52 -11.00
C TYR A 298 0.73 13.27 -11.12
N ASN A 299 -0.32 13.32 -11.93
CA ASN A 299 -1.28 12.23 -12.04
C ASN A 299 -1.47 11.78 -13.50
N ALA A 300 -1.02 10.56 -13.81
CA ALA A 300 -1.31 9.84 -15.04
C ALA A 300 -2.38 8.75 -14.87
N GLY A 301 -2.71 8.38 -13.63
CA GLY A 301 -3.75 7.41 -13.29
C GLY A 301 -5.07 8.05 -12.82
N ILE A 302 -5.71 7.43 -11.83
CA ILE A 302 -6.94 7.90 -11.20
C ILE A 302 -6.60 8.76 -9.98
N LEU A 303 -7.20 9.94 -9.87
CA LEU A 303 -7.13 10.81 -8.70
C LEU A 303 -8.54 11.09 -8.18
N ASN A 304 -8.79 10.72 -6.92
CA ASN A 304 -10.01 11.03 -6.18
C ASN A 304 -9.69 12.07 -5.10
N LEU A 305 -10.53 13.09 -4.96
CA LEU A 305 -10.41 14.21 -4.01
C LEU A 305 -11.71 14.38 -3.21
#